data_AF-A0A2E8ESC4-F1
#
_entry.id   AF-A0A2E8ESC4-F1
#
_cell.length_a   1.000
_cell.length_b   1.000
_cell.length_c   1.000
_cell.angle_alpha   90.00
_cell.angle_beta   90.00
_cell.angle_gamma   90.00
#
_symmetry.space_group_name_H-M   'P 1'
#
loop_
_entity.id
_entity.type
_entity.pdbx_description
1 polymer ?
#
loop_
_entity_poly.entity_id
_entity_poly.type
_entity_poly.pdbx_seq_one_letter_code
_entity_poly.pdbx_strand_id
1 'polypeptide(L)'
;MLNSIMGKRFYYNFLITLFLFSLFLAPQVSAEKELKREKNETQNIKKQIKLKGIRSKDGRFVDNENGTITDTKTNLMWAKTDSYSDLGNCLGWDESRKYVIRLSTGGYNDWRMPTVKELKSIFEKSKSNKDETGNAFHIDPIFAPGSGYWQWTSEEVGSCCARFMLFSNGDILEYTRECFFTGGVRAIRQDKR
;
A
#
# COMPACT_ATOMS: atom_id res chain seq x y z
N MET A 1 -13.44 25.00 77.87
CA MET A 1 -12.69 25.64 76.77
C MET A 1 -11.84 24.69 75.91
N LEU A 2 -11.57 23.44 76.32
CA LEU A 2 -10.67 22.53 75.59
C LEU A 2 -11.25 21.85 74.33
N ASN A 3 -12.57 21.66 74.23
CA ASN A 3 -13.20 20.98 73.08
C ASN A 3 -13.22 21.81 71.78
N SER A 4 -13.06 23.14 71.87
CA SER A 4 -13.05 24.05 70.71
C SER A 4 -11.69 24.06 69.97
N ILE A 5 -10.59 23.80 70.69
CA ILE A 5 -9.22 23.84 70.16
C ILE A 5 -8.88 22.53 69.43
N MET A 6 -9.37 21.39 69.94
CA MET A 6 -9.19 20.08 69.31
C MET A 6 -9.87 19.99 67.93
N GLY A 7 -11.11 20.49 67.80
CA GLY A 7 -11.83 20.49 66.53
C GLY A 7 -11.16 21.34 65.44
N LYS A 8 -10.59 22.50 65.81
CA LYS A 8 -9.84 23.36 64.88
C LYS A 8 -8.53 22.72 64.41
N ARG A 9 -7.79 22.03 65.29
CA ARG A 9 -6.57 21.29 64.92
C ARG A 9 -6.84 20.13 63.97
N PHE A 10 -7.94 19.40 64.21
CA PHE A 10 -8.36 18.31 63.34
C PHE A 10 -8.79 18.83 61.97
N TYR A 11 -9.54 19.94 61.95
CA TYR A 11 -9.96 20.61 60.72
C TYR A 11 -8.78 21.18 59.92
N TYR A 12 -7.81 21.81 60.58
CA TYR A 12 -6.59 22.31 59.92
C TYR A 12 -5.73 21.17 59.37
N ASN A 13 -5.52 20.08 60.12
CA ASN A 13 -4.79 18.92 59.60
C ASN A 13 -5.50 18.26 58.43
N PHE A 14 -6.83 18.18 58.46
CA PHE A 14 -7.64 17.67 57.36
C PHE A 14 -7.58 18.57 56.12
N LEU A 15 -7.58 19.89 56.30
CA LEU A 15 -7.40 20.85 55.21
C LEU A 15 -5.98 20.80 54.62
N ILE A 16 -4.95 20.64 55.46
CA ILE A 16 -3.56 20.51 55.03
C ILE A 16 -3.36 19.22 54.22
N THR A 17 -3.94 18.10 54.64
CA THR A 17 -3.84 16.85 53.88
C THR A 17 -4.61 16.93 52.56
N LEU A 18 -5.79 17.55 52.53
CA LEU A 18 -6.52 17.78 51.27
C LEU A 18 -5.71 18.65 50.30
N PHE A 19 -5.05 19.68 50.81
CA PHE A 19 -4.24 20.61 50.01
C PHE A 19 -2.93 19.97 49.52
N LEU A 20 -2.26 19.18 50.36
CA LEU A 20 -1.08 18.41 49.96
C LEU A 20 -1.43 17.31 48.95
N PHE A 21 -2.59 16.67 49.09
CA PHE A 21 -3.10 15.68 48.14
C PHE A 21 -3.44 16.30 46.78
N SER A 22 -4.05 17.49 46.77
CA SER A 22 -4.33 18.20 45.51
C SER A 22 -3.04 18.70 44.82
N LEU A 23 -2.05 19.17 45.59
CA LEU A 23 -0.70 19.49 45.09
C LEU A 23 -0.02 18.28 44.45
N PHE A 24 -0.25 17.06 44.96
CA PHE A 24 0.30 15.83 44.41
C PHE A 24 -0.49 15.29 43.20
N LEU A 25 -1.83 15.39 43.20
CA LEU A 25 -2.68 14.88 42.13
C LEU A 25 -2.72 15.77 40.88
N ALA A 26 -2.70 17.10 41.04
CA ALA A 26 -2.86 18.02 39.91
C ALA A 26 -1.80 17.83 38.79
N PRO A 27 -0.50 17.60 39.10
CA PRO A 27 0.51 17.28 38.08
C PRO A 27 0.24 15.97 37.34
N GLN A 28 -0.19 14.93 38.06
CA GLN A 28 -0.52 13.61 37.47
C GLN A 28 -1.69 13.72 36.49
N VAL A 29 -2.75 14.43 36.89
CA VAL A 29 -3.94 14.66 36.03
C VAL A 29 -3.61 15.54 34.82
N SER A 30 -2.68 16.49 34.95
CA SER A 30 -2.23 17.31 33.81
C SER A 30 -1.46 16.46 32.79
N ALA A 31 -0.52 15.63 33.24
CA ALA A 31 0.28 14.75 32.39
C ALA A 31 -0.58 13.74 31.62
N GLU A 32 -1.61 13.16 32.26
CA GLU A 32 -2.52 12.24 31.57
C GLU A 32 -3.35 12.92 30.47
N LYS A 33 -3.73 14.18 30.66
CA LYS A 33 -4.47 14.96 29.65
C LYS A 33 -3.58 15.28 28.46
N GLU A 34 -2.32 15.63 28.69
CA GLU A 34 -1.33 15.89 27.64
C GLU A 34 -1.04 14.63 26.83
N LEU A 35 -0.78 13.49 27.50
CA LEU A 35 -0.58 12.20 26.82
C LEU A 35 -1.79 11.79 25.97
N LYS A 36 -3.02 12.03 26.45
CA LYS A 36 -4.24 11.77 25.66
C LYS A 36 -4.33 12.68 24.43
N ARG A 37 -3.94 13.95 24.54
CA ARG A 37 -3.90 14.89 23.40
C ARG A 37 -2.87 14.46 22.35
N GLU A 38 -1.64 14.17 22.77
CA GLU A 38 -0.56 13.72 21.89
C GLU A 38 -0.89 12.41 21.16
N LYS A 39 -1.53 11.45 21.86
CA LYS A 39 -2.01 10.21 21.25
C LYS A 39 -3.06 10.47 20.17
N ASN A 40 -4.04 11.33 20.45
CA ASN A 40 -5.08 11.69 19.49
C ASN A 40 -4.50 12.43 18.27
N GLU A 41 -3.56 13.36 18.49
CA GLU A 41 -2.89 14.10 17.44
C GLU A 41 -2.04 13.18 16.55
N THR A 42 -1.26 12.28 17.17
CA THR A 42 -0.51 11.24 16.45
C THR A 42 -1.43 10.34 15.63
N GLN A 43 -2.59 9.97 16.18
CA GLN A 43 -3.58 9.14 15.48
C GLN A 43 -4.20 9.89 14.29
N ASN A 44 -4.41 11.20 14.42
CA ASN A 44 -4.92 12.05 13.35
C ASN A 44 -3.86 12.27 12.25
N ILE A 45 -2.60 12.49 12.62
CA ILE A 45 -1.47 12.60 11.68
C ILE A 45 -1.29 11.28 10.92
N LYS A 46 -1.29 10.13 11.62
CA LYS A 46 -1.24 8.81 10.98
C LYS A 46 -2.40 8.62 9.99
N LYS A 47 -3.61 9.05 10.37
CA LYS A 47 -4.79 9.02 9.48
C LYS A 47 -4.59 9.92 8.25
N GLN A 48 -4.04 11.12 8.39
CA GLN A 48 -3.75 12.01 7.27
C GLN A 48 -2.65 11.48 6.35
N ILE A 49 -1.59 10.88 6.90
CA ILE A 49 -0.53 10.21 6.14
C ILE A 49 -1.12 9.05 5.34
N LYS A 50 -1.99 8.24 5.99
CA LYS A 50 -2.73 7.15 5.34
C LYS A 50 -3.57 7.64 4.16
N LEU A 51 -4.27 8.78 4.34
CA LEU A 51 -5.04 9.41 3.27
C LEU A 51 -4.18 9.91 2.09
N LYS A 52 -2.88 10.15 2.31
CA LYS A 52 -1.95 10.65 1.28
C LYS A 52 -1.22 9.55 0.51
N GLY A 53 -1.36 8.29 0.95
CA GLY A 53 -0.73 7.11 0.36
C GLY A 53 0.77 6.99 0.67
N ILE A 54 1.30 5.76 0.63
CA ILE A 54 2.74 5.49 0.82
C ILE A 54 3.46 5.74 -0.51
N ARG A 55 4.59 6.45 -0.50
CA ARG A 55 5.34 6.79 -1.72
C ARG A 55 6.55 5.89 -1.93
N SER A 56 6.89 5.64 -3.19
CA SER A 56 8.16 5.03 -3.56
C SER A 56 9.33 5.94 -3.16
N LYS A 57 10.54 5.38 -3.09
CA LYS A 57 11.75 6.11 -2.66
C LYS A 57 12.03 7.35 -3.51
N ASP A 58 11.74 7.29 -4.81
CA ASP A 58 11.88 8.39 -5.76
C ASP A 58 10.62 9.28 -5.84
N GLY A 59 9.56 8.94 -5.10
CA GLY A 59 8.30 9.67 -5.05
C GLY A 59 7.37 9.49 -6.26
N ARG A 60 7.77 8.74 -7.29
CA ARG A 60 7.01 8.55 -8.53
C ARG A 60 5.71 7.78 -8.30
N PHE A 61 5.78 6.71 -7.54
CA PHE A 61 4.65 5.82 -7.30
C PHE A 61 4.02 6.11 -5.95
N VAL A 62 2.69 6.05 -5.89
CA VAL A 62 1.89 6.22 -4.66
C VAL A 62 1.03 4.98 -4.47
N ASP A 63 1.31 4.20 -3.43
CA ASP A 63 0.43 3.15 -2.94
C ASP A 63 -0.79 3.78 -2.25
N ASN A 64 -1.97 3.52 -2.79
CA ASN A 64 -3.23 4.05 -2.29
C ASN A 64 -3.80 3.22 -1.12
N GLU A 65 -3.07 2.21 -0.63
CA GLU A 65 -3.44 1.32 0.48
C GLU A 65 -4.77 0.55 0.29
N ASN A 66 -5.21 0.42 -0.96
CA ASN A 66 -6.43 -0.28 -1.36
C ASN A 66 -6.16 -1.35 -2.45
N GLY A 67 -4.89 -1.77 -2.58
CA GLY A 67 -4.44 -2.70 -3.62
C GLY A 67 -4.10 -2.04 -4.95
N THR A 68 -4.06 -0.70 -5.02
CA THR A 68 -3.69 0.04 -6.24
C THR A 68 -2.48 0.94 -6.02
N ILE A 69 -1.71 1.15 -7.08
CA ILE A 69 -0.55 2.03 -7.12
C ILE A 69 -0.76 3.06 -8.23
N THR A 70 -0.57 4.33 -7.92
CA THR A 70 -0.64 5.42 -8.90
C THR A 70 0.75 5.78 -9.38
N ASP A 71 0.94 5.83 -10.69
CA ASP A 71 2.14 6.37 -11.33
C ASP A 71 1.93 7.84 -11.67
N THR A 72 2.52 8.73 -10.87
CA THR A 72 2.36 10.19 -11.04
C THR A 72 3.03 10.74 -12.29
N LYS A 73 3.90 9.97 -12.95
CA LYS A 73 4.57 10.39 -14.20
C LYS A 73 3.71 10.15 -15.42
N THR A 74 2.95 9.05 -15.44
CA THR A 74 2.13 8.64 -16.58
C THR A 74 0.64 8.88 -16.38
N ASN A 75 0.23 9.24 -15.16
CA ASN A 75 -1.18 9.34 -14.74
C ASN A 75 -1.94 8.01 -14.96
N LEU A 76 -1.22 6.90 -14.81
CA LEU A 76 -1.79 5.55 -14.86
C LEU A 76 -1.91 5.00 -13.44
N MET A 77 -2.87 4.12 -13.26
CA MET A 77 -3.04 3.37 -12.02
C MET A 77 -2.89 1.89 -12.31
N TRP A 78 -2.15 1.22 -11.44
CA TRP A 78 -1.75 -0.17 -11.56
C TRP A 78 -2.34 -0.99 -10.41
N ALA A 79 -2.70 -2.24 -10.67
CA ALA A 79 -2.89 -3.20 -9.59
C ALA A 79 -1.55 -3.44 -8.87
N LYS A 80 -1.60 -3.52 -7.54
CA LYS A 80 -0.40 -3.71 -6.71
C LYS A 80 0.19 -5.12 -6.84
N THR A 81 -0.65 -6.12 -7.07
CA THR A 81 -0.31 -7.50 -7.44
C THR A 81 -0.57 -7.74 -8.92
N ASP A 82 -0.04 -8.84 -9.46
CA ASP A 82 -0.46 -9.36 -10.76
C ASP A 82 -1.32 -10.61 -10.61
N SER A 83 -1.82 -11.14 -11.74
CA SER A 83 -2.68 -12.33 -11.71
C SER A 83 -2.01 -13.57 -11.11
N TYR A 84 -0.69 -13.71 -11.23
CA TYR A 84 0.02 -14.87 -10.70
C TYR A 84 0.11 -14.79 -9.17
N SER A 85 0.42 -13.61 -8.62
CA SER A 85 0.41 -13.38 -7.18
C SER A 85 -0.98 -13.63 -6.57
N ASP A 86 -2.05 -13.27 -7.28
CA ASP A 86 -3.42 -13.41 -6.78
C ASP A 86 -3.94 -14.86 -6.85
N LEU A 87 -3.61 -15.59 -7.91
CA LEU A 87 -4.21 -16.90 -8.20
C LEU A 87 -3.27 -18.08 -7.93
N GLY A 88 -1.95 -17.84 -7.89
CA GLY A 88 -0.93 -18.87 -7.72
C GLY A 88 -0.74 -19.79 -8.94
N ASN A 89 -1.32 -19.44 -10.09
CA ASN A 89 -1.16 -20.17 -11.34
C ASN A 89 -0.96 -19.22 -12.52
N CYS A 90 -0.29 -19.74 -13.55
CA CYS A 90 -0.08 -18.99 -14.77
C CYS A 90 -1.33 -19.02 -15.66
N LEU A 91 -1.59 -17.90 -16.33
CA LEU A 91 -2.76 -17.69 -17.17
C LEU A 91 -2.37 -17.56 -18.64
N GLY A 92 -3.14 -18.21 -19.51
CA GLY A 92 -3.10 -17.90 -20.94
C GLY A 92 -3.50 -16.45 -21.20
N TRP A 93 -3.26 -15.95 -22.40
CA TRP A 93 -3.53 -14.55 -22.75
C TRP A 93 -5.04 -14.24 -22.69
N ASP A 94 -5.89 -15.14 -23.19
CA ASP A 94 -7.35 -14.95 -23.15
C ASP A 94 -7.91 -15.02 -21.72
N GLU A 95 -7.32 -15.89 -20.88
CA GLU A 95 -7.65 -15.98 -19.46
C GLU A 95 -7.21 -14.74 -18.70
N SER A 96 -6.02 -14.23 -19.00
CA SER A 96 -5.49 -12.97 -18.49
C SER A 96 -6.42 -11.80 -18.82
N ARG A 97 -6.90 -11.72 -20.06
CA ARG A 97 -7.91 -10.73 -20.47
C ARG A 97 -9.18 -10.84 -19.61
N LYS A 98 -9.70 -12.05 -19.42
CA LYS A 98 -10.90 -12.31 -18.59
C LYS A 98 -10.68 -12.01 -17.10
N TYR A 99 -9.48 -12.30 -16.57
CA TYR A 99 -9.10 -11.96 -15.20
C TYR A 99 -9.15 -10.43 -15.02
N VAL A 100 -8.49 -9.68 -15.90
CA VAL A 100 -8.40 -8.23 -15.76
C VAL A 100 -9.77 -7.55 -15.86
N ILE A 101 -10.62 -7.95 -16.82
CA ILE A 101 -11.97 -7.37 -16.99
C ILE A 101 -12.87 -7.61 -15.76
N ARG A 102 -12.66 -8.72 -15.03
CA ARG A 102 -13.43 -9.04 -13.82
C ARG A 102 -12.85 -8.46 -12.54
N LEU A 103 -11.68 -7.82 -12.61
CA LEU A 103 -11.00 -7.28 -11.46
C LEU A 103 -11.79 -6.11 -10.87
N SER A 104 -11.93 -6.09 -9.54
CA SER A 104 -12.61 -5.01 -8.79
C SER A 104 -11.68 -4.32 -7.78
N THR A 105 -10.37 -4.50 -7.92
CA THR A 105 -9.34 -4.01 -6.98
C THR A 105 -9.43 -2.50 -6.79
N GLY A 106 -9.33 -2.05 -5.54
CA GLY A 106 -9.49 -0.64 -5.18
C GLY A 106 -10.89 -0.07 -5.39
N GLY A 107 -11.90 -0.91 -5.68
CA GLY A 107 -13.26 -0.48 -5.98
C GLY A 107 -13.48 -0.06 -7.44
N TYR A 108 -12.53 -0.34 -8.33
CA TYR A 108 -12.59 0.01 -9.75
C TYR A 108 -12.88 -1.20 -10.63
N ASN A 109 -13.64 -1.01 -11.70
CA ASN A 109 -14.07 -2.06 -12.64
C ASN A 109 -13.70 -1.77 -14.11
N ASP A 110 -12.93 -0.71 -14.37
CA ASP A 110 -12.43 -0.30 -15.69
C ASP A 110 -10.96 -0.69 -15.90
N TRP A 111 -10.56 -1.83 -15.32
CA TRP A 111 -9.23 -2.41 -15.49
C TRP A 111 -9.06 -3.00 -16.90
N ARG A 112 -7.85 -2.86 -17.46
CA ARG A 112 -7.47 -3.44 -18.76
C ARG A 112 -6.06 -4.00 -18.73
N MET A 113 -5.73 -4.80 -19.74
CA MET A 113 -4.37 -5.26 -19.96
C MET A 113 -3.46 -4.08 -20.36
N PRO A 114 -2.17 -4.12 -20.00
CA PRO A 114 -1.21 -3.08 -20.36
C PRO A 114 -0.69 -3.27 -21.78
N THR A 115 -0.32 -2.19 -22.45
CA THR A 115 0.44 -2.23 -23.72
C THR A 115 1.92 -2.49 -23.47
N VAL A 116 2.70 -2.82 -24.52
CA VAL A 116 4.16 -2.94 -24.41
C VAL A 116 4.78 -1.64 -23.89
N LYS A 117 4.33 -0.49 -24.38
CA LYS A 117 4.84 0.82 -23.99
C LYS A 117 4.61 1.10 -22.50
N GLU A 118 3.46 0.67 -21.96
CA GLU A 118 3.12 0.87 -20.55
C GLU A 118 3.94 -0.04 -19.65
N LEU A 119 4.12 -1.33 -19.99
CA LEU A 119 5.02 -2.21 -19.21
C LEU A 119 6.47 -1.69 -19.23
N LYS A 120 6.96 -1.27 -20.39
CA LYS A 120 8.28 -0.62 -20.49
C LYS A 120 8.43 0.62 -19.63
N SER A 121 7.33 1.34 -19.35
CA SER A 121 7.38 2.55 -18.53
C SER A 121 7.62 2.29 -17.04
N ILE A 122 7.31 1.08 -16.55
CA ILE A 122 7.52 0.67 -15.15
C ILE A 122 8.73 -0.25 -14.97
N PHE A 123 9.31 -0.75 -16.06
CA PHE A 123 10.58 -1.46 -16.04
C PHE A 123 11.74 -0.51 -15.78
N GLU A 124 12.52 -0.79 -14.74
CA GLU A 124 13.68 0.02 -14.35
C GLU A 124 14.80 -0.90 -13.85
N LYS A 125 15.84 -1.12 -14.67
CA LYS A 125 16.95 -2.05 -14.36
C LYS A 125 17.69 -1.76 -13.04
N SER A 126 17.69 -0.51 -12.58
CA SER A 126 18.29 -0.11 -11.31
C SER A 126 17.43 -0.45 -10.09
N LYS A 127 16.15 -0.76 -10.29
CA LYS A 127 15.22 -1.18 -9.24
C LYS A 127 15.17 -2.71 -9.20
N SER A 128 14.86 -3.25 -8.03
CA SER A 128 14.82 -4.69 -7.81
C SER A 128 13.67 -5.03 -6.89
N ASN A 129 12.72 -5.77 -7.44
CA ASN A 129 11.69 -6.52 -6.74
C ASN A 129 11.94 -8.01 -6.95
N LYS A 130 11.07 -8.87 -6.43
CA LYS A 130 11.18 -10.32 -6.58
C LYS A 130 9.99 -10.90 -7.31
N ASP A 131 10.28 -11.82 -8.22
CA ASP A 131 9.26 -12.69 -8.80
C ASP A 131 8.86 -13.81 -7.82
N GLU A 132 7.95 -14.68 -8.24
CA GLU A 132 7.46 -15.84 -7.48
C GLU A 132 8.56 -16.85 -7.11
N THR A 133 9.64 -16.92 -7.89
CA THR A 133 10.80 -17.80 -7.63
C THR A 133 11.88 -17.11 -6.79
N GLY A 134 11.70 -15.83 -6.46
CA GLY A 134 12.66 -15.02 -5.71
C GLY A 134 13.76 -14.41 -6.56
N ASN A 135 13.69 -14.53 -7.89
CA ASN A 135 14.63 -13.92 -8.81
C ASN A 135 14.34 -12.41 -9.01
N ALA A 136 15.31 -11.71 -9.57
CA ALA A 136 15.21 -10.26 -9.78
C ALA A 136 14.11 -9.92 -10.79
N PHE A 137 13.21 -9.04 -10.37
CA PHE A 137 12.14 -8.48 -11.18
C PHE A 137 12.28 -6.95 -11.16
N HIS A 138 12.72 -6.35 -12.28
CA HIS A 138 13.19 -4.97 -12.33
C HIS A 138 12.04 -3.93 -12.38
N ILE A 139 11.33 -3.78 -11.27
CA ILE A 139 10.34 -2.71 -11.02
C ILE A 139 10.55 -2.11 -9.63
N ASP A 140 9.79 -1.04 -9.35
CA ASP A 140 9.80 -0.42 -8.02
C ASP A 140 9.34 -1.38 -6.91
N PRO A 141 10.06 -1.48 -5.77
CA PRO A 141 9.66 -2.33 -4.64
C PRO A 141 8.34 -1.94 -3.98
N ILE A 142 7.74 -0.80 -4.34
CA ILE A 142 6.38 -0.44 -3.90
C ILE A 142 5.32 -1.41 -4.42
N PHE A 143 5.54 -2.05 -5.56
CA PHE A 143 4.72 -3.14 -6.07
C PHE A 143 4.88 -4.39 -5.20
N ALA A 144 3.84 -5.20 -5.09
CA ALA A 144 3.95 -6.45 -4.33
C ALA A 144 4.96 -7.42 -4.97
N PRO A 145 5.78 -8.12 -4.16
CA PRO A 145 6.65 -9.19 -4.66
C PRO A 145 5.83 -10.43 -5.04
N GLY A 146 6.47 -11.39 -5.71
CA GLY A 146 5.82 -12.64 -6.11
C GLY A 146 5.00 -12.51 -7.39
N SER A 147 5.31 -11.51 -8.22
CA SER A 147 4.76 -11.42 -9.58
C SER A 147 5.26 -12.58 -10.42
N GLY A 148 4.50 -13.00 -11.44
CA GLY A 148 4.97 -14.02 -12.38
C GLY A 148 6.19 -13.55 -13.16
N TYR A 149 7.10 -14.47 -13.49
CA TYR A 149 8.37 -14.21 -14.20
C TYR A 149 8.24 -13.32 -15.45
N TRP A 150 7.13 -13.43 -16.19
CA TRP A 150 6.80 -12.58 -17.33
C TRP A 150 5.37 -12.03 -17.27
N GLN A 151 5.13 -10.92 -17.98
CA GLN A 151 3.80 -10.27 -18.01
C GLN A 151 3.24 -10.08 -19.42
N TRP A 152 1.99 -10.51 -19.61
CA TRP A 152 1.24 -10.29 -20.85
C TRP A 152 0.98 -8.82 -21.12
N THR A 153 0.96 -8.50 -22.41
CA THR A 153 0.47 -7.22 -22.92
C THR A 153 -0.85 -7.41 -23.65
N SER A 154 -1.55 -6.33 -23.97
CA SER A 154 -2.74 -6.34 -24.81
C SER A 154 -2.46 -6.55 -26.30
N GLU A 155 -1.19 -6.61 -26.72
CA GLU A 155 -0.81 -6.64 -28.13
C GLU A 155 -0.84 -8.06 -28.70
N GLU A 156 -1.74 -8.28 -29.64
CA GLU A 156 -1.89 -9.53 -30.40
C GLU A 156 -0.94 -9.55 -31.61
N VAL A 157 -0.42 -10.73 -31.95
CA VAL A 157 0.45 -10.94 -33.13
C VAL A 157 -0.17 -12.05 -33.98
N GLY A 158 -0.80 -11.64 -35.09
CA GLY A 158 -1.59 -12.55 -35.91
C GLY A 158 -2.70 -13.24 -35.11
N SER A 159 -3.07 -14.45 -35.53
CA SER A 159 -4.12 -15.24 -34.87
C SER A 159 -3.61 -16.18 -33.77
N CYS A 160 -2.33 -16.54 -33.76
CA CYS A 160 -1.79 -17.54 -32.82
C CYS A 160 -1.32 -16.95 -31.49
N CYS A 161 -0.91 -15.68 -31.51
CA CYS A 161 0.15 -15.23 -30.62
C CYS A 161 -0.14 -13.87 -30.01
N ALA A 162 0.58 -13.55 -28.94
CA ALA A 162 0.53 -12.26 -28.26
C ALA A 162 1.91 -11.90 -27.70
N ARG A 163 2.11 -10.61 -27.40
CA ARG A 163 3.36 -10.11 -26.79
C ARG A 163 3.32 -10.17 -25.27
N PHE A 164 4.46 -10.51 -24.69
CA PHE A 164 4.72 -10.41 -23.25
C PHE A 164 6.10 -9.78 -23.02
N MET A 165 6.32 -9.33 -21.79
CA MET A 165 7.57 -8.73 -21.36
C MET A 165 8.21 -9.55 -20.23
N LEU A 166 9.52 -9.78 -20.35
CA LEU A 166 10.36 -10.31 -19.28
C LEU A 166 10.88 -9.15 -18.42
N PHE A 167 10.56 -9.15 -17.12
CA PHE A 167 11.06 -8.12 -16.22
C PHE A 167 12.43 -8.44 -15.62
N SER A 168 13.00 -9.61 -15.93
CA SER A 168 14.37 -9.98 -15.61
C SER A 168 15.40 -9.22 -16.46
N ASN A 169 15.05 -8.84 -17.69
CA ASN A 169 15.98 -8.16 -18.61
C ASN A 169 15.33 -7.06 -19.48
N GLY A 170 14.00 -6.98 -19.54
CA GLY A 170 13.26 -5.97 -20.30
C GLY A 170 12.90 -6.38 -21.72
N ASP A 171 13.15 -7.64 -22.10
CA ASP A 171 12.87 -8.13 -23.45
C ASP A 171 11.37 -8.26 -23.72
N ILE A 172 10.99 -7.97 -24.96
CA ILE A 172 9.65 -8.20 -25.48
C ILE A 172 9.70 -9.39 -26.41
N LEU A 173 8.88 -10.39 -26.12
CA LEU A 173 8.83 -11.63 -26.85
C LEU A 173 7.39 -11.91 -27.28
N GLU A 174 7.26 -12.84 -28.23
CA GLU A 174 6.00 -13.24 -28.84
C GLU A 174 5.87 -14.75 -28.70
N TYR A 175 4.72 -15.23 -28.22
CA TYR A 175 4.46 -16.65 -28.09
C TYR A 175 2.99 -16.97 -28.31
N THR A 176 2.65 -18.26 -28.35
CA THR A 176 1.26 -18.71 -28.39
C THR A 176 0.49 -18.11 -27.22
N ARG A 177 -0.81 -17.89 -27.39
CA ARG A 177 -1.70 -17.35 -26.33
C ARG A 177 -1.90 -18.29 -25.14
N GLU A 178 -1.15 -19.38 -25.08
CA GLU A 178 -1.13 -20.33 -23.99
C GLU A 178 -0.16 -19.86 -22.90
N CYS A 179 -0.46 -20.27 -21.67
CA CYS A 179 0.50 -20.11 -20.59
C CYS A 179 1.67 -21.09 -20.76
N PHE A 180 2.89 -20.63 -20.48
CA PHE A 180 4.07 -21.48 -20.31
C PHE A 180 4.89 -21.02 -19.09
N PHE A 181 5.22 -21.95 -18.19
CA PHE A 181 5.86 -21.68 -16.88
C PHE A 181 5.06 -20.73 -15.98
N THR A 182 5.68 -19.64 -15.53
CA THR A 182 5.17 -18.71 -14.53
C THR A 182 4.97 -17.33 -15.16
N GLY A 183 3.74 -17.05 -15.57
CA GLY A 183 3.39 -15.79 -16.21
C GLY A 183 2.06 -15.26 -15.75
N GLY A 184 1.91 -13.95 -15.85
CA GLY A 184 0.70 -13.28 -15.41
C GLY A 184 0.40 -12.03 -16.20
N VAL A 185 -0.53 -11.24 -15.68
CA VAL A 185 -0.86 -9.91 -16.19
C VAL A 185 -1.07 -8.97 -15.01
N ARG A 186 -0.45 -7.80 -15.08
CA ARG A 186 -0.71 -6.71 -14.13
C ARG A 186 -1.73 -5.77 -14.75
N ALA A 187 -2.88 -5.67 -14.11
CA ALA A 187 -3.94 -4.79 -14.59
C ALA A 187 -3.52 -3.31 -14.49
N ILE A 188 -3.93 -2.54 -15.48
CA ILE A 188 -3.72 -1.09 -15.56
C ILE A 188 -5.03 -0.39 -15.90
N ARG A 189 -5.17 0.86 -15.47
CA ARG A 189 -6.26 1.77 -15.84
C ARG A 189 -5.77 3.21 -15.93
N GLN A 190 -6.61 4.08 -16.50
CA GLN A 190 -6.36 5.52 -16.45
C GLN A 190 -6.65 6.04 -15.04
N ASP A 191 -5.77 6.88 -14.50
CA ASP A 191 -6.08 7.61 -13.27
C ASP A 191 -6.92 8.85 -13.61
N LYS A 192 -8.12 8.96 -13.01
CA LYS A 192 -9.12 10.02 -13.32
C LYS A 192 -9.21 11.08 -12.21
N ARG A 193 -8.12 11.32 -11.48
CA ARG A 193 -8.09 12.32 -10.40
C ARG A 193 -8.45 13.71 -10.88
#